data_AF-A0A7T0C0M6-F1
#
_entry.id   AF-A0A7T0C0M6-F1
#
_cell.length_a   1.000
_cell.length_b   1.000
_cell.length_c   1.000
_cell.angle_alpha   90.00
_cell.angle_beta   90.00
_cell.angle_gamma   90.00
#
_symmetry.space_group_name_H-M   'P 1'
#
loop_
_entity.id
_entity.type
_entity.pdbx_description
1 polymer ?
#
loop_
_entity_poly.entity_id
_entity_poly.type
_entity_poly.pdbx_seq_one_letter_code
_entity_poly.pdbx_strand_id
1 'polypeptide(L)'
;MFRYLKFGNVPPMHHIAHYSSSKQLLNEYCFTREGFEDSYSILYLHHPPTQEVESETYLEAAWSDYRKRDPQKLQRRHFQSLRFDSGRDYISGRKVLAFNESLTYGLCHPEIEESAFFANNDADELFFLRDGQIELQSLFGKLSLVAGDYFIIPRSCPYRFSGSKQARMIFVEAREGVGIPSEFINDRGQFKMDAPYSERSFKTPEWDAELFESDQACAIIRKRSEQYTRTFYSKNYFKMSGWDGFVYPFAINLKDIQPKTGRVHLPPSSHLTFSGGGFAVMSFLPRLLDFDEQAIPCPFYHSSVHCDELLLYVSGNFTSRKGIDKGSISYHPSGIPHGPHPGMYEKSIGAKSTDEQAVMVDTFSPLHLTQEGEALEAPDYPNSWREDAS
;
A
#
# COMPACT_ATOMS: atom_id res chain seq x y z
N MET A 1 -9.77 3.48 -10.20
CA MET A 1 -10.08 2.02 -10.12
C MET A 1 -10.16 1.45 -11.53
N PHE A 2 -10.23 0.13 -11.70
CA PHE A 2 -9.99 -0.48 -13.02
C PHE A 2 -11.13 -1.32 -13.60
N ARG A 3 -12.14 -1.74 -12.81
CA ARG A 3 -13.31 -2.46 -13.37
C ARG A 3 -14.58 -2.31 -12.53
N TYR A 4 -15.73 -2.46 -13.16
CA TYR A 4 -17.02 -2.55 -12.46
C TYR A 4 -17.20 -3.95 -11.86
N LEU A 5 -17.67 -4.02 -10.62
CA LEU A 5 -18.04 -5.26 -9.96
C LEU A 5 -19.51 -5.22 -9.55
N LYS A 6 -20.13 -6.41 -9.50
CA LYS A 6 -21.51 -6.59 -9.06
C LYS A 6 -21.64 -7.91 -8.31
N PHE A 7 -22.13 -7.85 -7.08
CA PHE A 7 -22.36 -9.00 -6.23
C PHE A 7 -23.75 -8.97 -5.60
N GLY A 8 -24.32 -10.15 -5.38
CA GLY A 8 -25.59 -10.31 -4.68
C GLY A 8 -26.79 -9.72 -5.43
N ASN A 9 -27.82 -9.34 -4.65
CA ASN A 9 -29.09 -8.83 -5.11
C ASN A 9 -29.07 -7.29 -5.24
N VAL A 10 -29.08 -6.82 -6.47
CA VAL A 10 -28.97 -5.40 -6.84
C VAL A 10 -30.12 -5.05 -7.82
N PRO A 11 -30.82 -3.92 -7.63
CA PRO A 11 -31.93 -3.49 -8.47
C PRO A 11 -31.48 -3.11 -9.90
N PRO A 12 -32.42 -3.01 -10.86
CA PRO A 12 -32.12 -2.59 -12.23
C PRO A 12 -31.76 -1.10 -12.38
N MET A 13 -32.09 -0.26 -11.39
CA MET A 13 -31.79 1.17 -11.36
C MET A 13 -31.41 1.58 -9.94
N HIS A 14 -30.60 2.63 -9.80
CA HIS A 14 -30.31 3.23 -8.50
C HIS A 14 -31.54 3.97 -7.96
N HIS A 15 -31.60 4.16 -6.64
CA HIS A 15 -32.61 4.99 -5.97
C HIS A 15 -34.05 4.54 -6.25
N ILE A 16 -34.29 3.23 -6.27
CA ILE A 16 -35.63 2.63 -6.29
C ILE A 16 -35.86 1.76 -5.06
N ALA A 17 -37.12 1.54 -4.70
CA ALA A 17 -37.46 0.61 -3.63
C ALA A 17 -36.94 -0.80 -3.96
N HIS A 18 -36.06 -1.32 -3.12
CA HIS A 18 -35.41 -2.62 -3.30
C HIS A 18 -35.59 -3.46 -2.05
N TYR A 19 -35.91 -4.74 -2.22
CA TYR A 19 -36.31 -5.61 -1.11
C TYR A 19 -35.44 -6.85 -1.03
N SER A 20 -35.18 -7.32 0.19
CA SER A 20 -34.55 -8.61 0.45
C SER A 20 -35.46 -9.77 0.04
N SER A 21 -34.92 -10.99 0.05
CA SER A 21 -35.71 -12.23 -0.11
C SER A 21 -36.82 -12.39 0.93
N SER A 22 -36.64 -11.80 2.12
CA SER A 22 -37.64 -11.76 3.21
C SER A 22 -38.63 -10.59 3.11
N LYS A 23 -38.66 -9.87 1.99
CA LYS A 23 -39.50 -8.67 1.74
C LYS A 23 -39.22 -7.49 2.69
N GLN A 24 -38.04 -7.44 3.30
CA GLN A 24 -37.57 -6.27 4.04
C GLN A 24 -37.08 -5.21 3.05
N LEU A 25 -37.46 -3.95 3.23
CA LEU A 25 -36.89 -2.83 2.47
C LEU A 25 -35.39 -2.69 2.82
N LEU A 26 -34.54 -2.64 1.79
CA LEU A 26 -33.10 -2.46 1.93
C LEU A 26 -32.74 -0.97 1.92
N ASN A 27 -31.68 -0.63 2.64
CA ASN A 27 -31.15 0.72 2.74
C ASN A 27 -30.04 0.86 1.71
N GLU A 28 -30.26 1.70 0.71
CA GLU A 28 -29.25 2.01 -0.28
C GLU A 28 -28.21 2.95 0.32
N TYR A 29 -26.94 2.56 0.22
CA TYR A 29 -25.80 3.31 0.73
C TYR A 29 -24.83 3.57 -0.42
N CYS A 30 -24.73 4.82 -0.84
CA CYS A 30 -23.83 5.25 -1.91
C CYS A 30 -22.47 5.66 -1.32
N PHE A 31 -21.42 4.96 -1.69
CA PHE A 31 -20.04 5.20 -1.30
C PHE A 31 -19.30 5.86 -2.47
N THR A 32 -19.03 7.15 -2.37
CA THR A 32 -18.60 7.97 -3.51
C THR A 32 -17.20 8.56 -3.34
N ARG A 33 -16.61 8.97 -4.47
CA ARG A 33 -15.36 9.76 -4.56
C ARG A 33 -15.67 11.13 -5.14
N GLU A 34 -14.93 12.15 -4.71
CA GLU A 34 -15.04 13.54 -5.22
C GLU A 34 -16.50 14.02 -5.35
N GLY A 35 -17.32 13.78 -4.33
CA GLY A 35 -18.75 14.09 -4.37
C GLY A 35 -19.53 13.04 -5.16
N PHE A 36 -20.06 13.41 -6.32
CA PHE A 36 -20.81 12.52 -7.23
C PHE A 36 -20.24 12.53 -8.67
N GLU A 37 -19.07 13.15 -8.85
CA GLU A 37 -18.45 13.35 -10.17
C GLU A 37 -17.38 12.30 -10.51
N ASP A 38 -16.99 11.47 -9.54
CA ASP A 38 -16.03 10.37 -9.72
C ASP A 38 -16.67 9.02 -9.36
N SER A 39 -15.86 7.98 -9.36
CA SER A 39 -16.16 6.58 -9.09
C SER A 39 -16.97 6.42 -7.80
N TYR A 40 -17.95 5.53 -7.84
CA TYR A 40 -18.78 5.18 -6.68
C TYR A 40 -19.04 3.68 -6.63
N SER A 41 -19.51 3.22 -5.47
CA SER A 41 -20.17 1.93 -5.28
C SER A 41 -21.44 2.10 -4.49
N ILE A 42 -22.46 1.31 -4.79
CA ILE A 42 -23.76 1.33 -4.09
C ILE A 42 -23.94 -0.01 -3.39
N LEU A 43 -24.28 0.05 -2.12
CA LEU A 43 -24.52 -1.11 -1.26
C LEU A 43 -25.98 -1.14 -0.81
N TYR A 44 -26.56 -2.34 -0.68
CA TYR A 44 -27.95 -2.53 -0.29
C TYR A 44 -28.03 -3.23 1.06
N LEU A 45 -28.08 -2.44 2.14
CA LEU A 45 -27.90 -2.86 3.53
C LEU A 45 -29.23 -3.24 4.21
N HIS A 46 -29.21 -4.23 5.09
CA HIS A 46 -30.36 -4.60 5.93
C HIS A 46 -30.63 -3.60 7.06
N HIS A 47 -29.64 -2.81 7.45
CA HIS A 47 -29.75 -1.79 8.48
C HIS A 47 -29.18 -0.47 7.94
N PRO A 48 -29.75 0.69 8.31
CA PRO A 48 -29.13 1.97 8.03
C PRO A 48 -27.69 2.02 8.57
N PRO A 49 -26.70 2.52 7.81
CA PRO A 49 -25.31 2.59 8.25
C PRO A 49 -25.09 3.63 9.37
N THR A 50 -26.13 4.36 9.77
CA THR A 50 -26.13 5.42 10.79
C THR A 50 -26.72 4.95 12.14
N GLN A 51 -26.76 3.63 12.40
CA GLN A 51 -27.30 3.05 13.65
C GLN A 51 -26.25 2.93 14.77
N GLU A 52 -25.53 4.02 15.00
CA GLU A 52 -24.49 4.11 16.03
C GLU A 52 -25.15 4.24 17.40
N VAL A 53 -24.63 3.54 18.41
CA VAL A 53 -25.20 3.58 19.78
C VAL A 53 -24.29 4.27 20.79
N GLU A 54 -22.99 4.26 20.55
CA GLU A 54 -21.98 4.85 21.42
C GLU A 54 -20.73 5.20 20.62
N SER A 55 -20.01 6.23 21.05
CA SER A 55 -18.69 6.55 20.52
C SER A 55 -17.76 7.03 21.62
N GLU A 56 -16.48 6.73 21.45
CA GLU A 56 -15.42 7.11 22.37
C GLU A 56 -14.16 7.53 21.60
N THR A 57 -13.36 8.40 22.19
CA THR A 57 -12.01 8.68 21.67
C THR A 57 -11.15 7.42 21.81
N TYR A 58 -10.47 7.03 20.74
CA TYR A 58 -9.56 5.89 20.75
C TYR A 58 -8.12 6.38 20.85
N LEU A 59 -7.44 6.08 21.96
CA LEU A 59 -6.12 6.64 22.27
C LEU A 59 -4.95 5.69 22.00
N GLU A 60 -5.22 4.45 21.61
CA GLU A 60 -4.20 3.40 21.47
C GLU A 60 -3.58 3.36 20.06
N ALA A 61 -4.07 4.15 19.11
CA ALA A 61 -3.59 4.15 17.72
C ALA A 61 -2.13 4.62 17.62
N ALA A 62 -1.33 3.86 16.85
CA ALA A 62 0.12 4.04 16.78
C ALA A 62 0.57 5.36 16.15
N TRP A 63 -0.28 5.98 15.33
CA TRP A 63 0.04 7.21 14.60
C TRP A 63 -0.29 8.49 15.34
N SER A 64 -0.80 8.41 16.57
CA SER A 64 -1.20 9.60 17.32
C SER A 64 -0.03 10.40 17.92
N ASP A 65 1.19 9.84 17.99
CA ASP A 65 2.33 10.48 18.69
C ASP A 65 3.72 10.17 18.07
N TYR A 66 3.84 10.11 16.74
CA TYR A 66 5.17 10.09 16.11
C TYR A 66 5.75 11.50 16.05
N ARG A 67 7.07 11.60 16.20
CA ARG A 67 7.75 12.91 16.28
C ARG A 67 8.67 13.10 15.10
N LYS A 68 8.58 14.26 14.47
CA LYS A 68 9.59 14.70 13.50
C LYS A 68 10.96 14.67 14.16
N ARG A 69 11.91 13.99 13.52
CA ARG A 69 13.32 14.00 13.93
C ARG A 69 13.89 15.41 13.84
N ASP A 70 14.75 15.76 14.78
CA ASP A 70 15.50 17.01 14.79
C ASP A 70 16.90 16.76 15.39
N PRO A 71 18.01 17.10 14.71
CA PRO A 71 18.11 17.70 13.38
C PRO A 71 17.81 16.73 12.23
N GLN A 72 17.18 17.25 11.16
CA GLN A 72 17.01 16.56 9.87
C GLN A 72 18.31 16.62 9.06
N LYS A 73 19.37 15.94 9.53
CA LYS A 73 20.64 15.88 8.79
C LYS A 73 20.39 15.27 7.41
N LEU A 74 20.72 16.01 6.37
CA LEU A 74 20.57 15.57 4.98
C LEU A 74 21.65 14.52 4.64
N GLN A 75 21.25 13.25 4.66
CA GLN A 75 22.15 12.13 4.37
C GLN A 75 21.36 10.91 3.90
N ARG A 76 22.03 10.02 3.17
CA ARG A 76 21.52 8.68 2.82
C ARG A 76 21.35 7.84 4.08
N ARG A 77 20.28 7.07 4.19
CA ARG A 77 19.99 6.28 5.40
C ARG A 77 19.56 4.86 5.05
N HIS A 78 19.64 3.99 6.05
CA HIS A 78 19.21 2.60 5.95
C HIS A 78 18.51 2.22 7.24
N PHE A 79 17.29 1.73 7.13
CA PHE A 79 16.46 1.24 8.22
C PHE A 79 16.33 -0.28 8.15
N GLN A 80 16.46 -0.93 9.29
CA GLN A 80 16.36 -2.39 9.43
C GLN A 80 14.95 -2.76 9.91
N SER A 81 13.99 -2.90 8.97
CA SER A 81 12.58 -3.13 9.35
C SER A 81 12.38 -4.41 10.16
N LEU A 82 13.24 -5.43 9.99
CA LEU A 82 13.17 -6.67 10.77
C LEU A 82 13.44 -6.50 12.26
N ARG A 83 14.02 -5.38 12.70
CA ARG A 83 14.21 -5.07 14.13
C ARG A 83 12.98 -4.46 14.76
N PHE A 84 11.92 -4.22 13.98
CA PHE A 84 10.65 -3.73 14.47
C PHE A 84 9.71 -4.89 14.79
N ASP A 85 9.46 -5.08 16.08
CA ASP A 85 8.37 -5.88 16.62
C ASP A 85 7.36 -4.91 17.23
N SER A 86 6.07 -5.07 16.89
CA SER A 86 5.04 -4.13 17.32
C SER A 86 4.46 -4.50 18.68
N GLY A 87 4.43 -5.80 19.02
CA GLY A 87 3.69 -6.35 20.17
C GLY A 87 2.20 -6.02 20.18
N ARG A 88 1.64 -5.57 19.05
CA ARG A 88 0.34 -4.89 18.96
C ARG A 88 -0.42 -5.31 17.69
N ASP A 89 -1.64 -4.82 17.52
CA ASP A 89 -2.45 -5.07 16.33
C ASP A 89 -2.08 -4.15 15.14
N TYR A 90 -2.82 -4.24 14.03
CA TYR A 90 -2.52 -3.49 12.80
C TYR A 90 -2.91 -2.00 12.85
N ILE A 91 -3.65 -1.56 13.86
CA ILE A 91 -4.05 -0.16 14.11
C ILE A 91 -3.08 0.46 15.13
N SER A 92 -2.88 -0.21 16.26
CA SER A 92 -2.07 0.29 17.38
C SER A 92 -0.57 -0.03 17.24
N GLY A 93 -0.20 -0.94 16.34
CA GLY A 93 1.16 -1.44 16.12
C GLY A 93 1.84 -0.94 14.85
N ARG A 94 1.41 0.19 14.27
CA ARG A 94 2.10 0.82 13.13
C ARG A 94 3.30 1.67 13.59
N LYS A 95 4.31 1.79 12.75
CA LYS A 95 5.51 2.59 13.01
C LYS A 95 5.75 3.53 11.83
N VAL A 96 5.51 4.82 12.01
CA VAL A 96 5.82 5.82 10.99
C VAL A 96 7.33 6.01 10.89
N LEU A 97 7.86 5.92 9.68
CA LEU A 97 9.30 6.14 9.40
C LEU A 97 9.55 7.50 8.75
N ALA A 98 8.66 7.89 7.83
CA ALA A 98 8.79 9.09 7.06
C ALA A 98 7.40 9.63 6.69
N PHE A 99 7.27 10.94 6.54
CA PHE A 99 6.02 11.58 6.14
C PHE A 99 6.28 12.93 5.47
N ASN A 100 5.30 13.40 4.70
CA ASN A 100 5.20 14.76 4.21
C ASN A 100 3.72 15.10 4.04
N GLU A 101 3.41 16.19 3.36
CA GLU A 101 2.03 16.65 3.09
C GLU A 101 1.25 15.70 2.17
N SER A 102 1.92 14.92 1.33
CA SER A 102 1.28 14.00 0.39
C SER A 102 1.05 12.61 0.98
N LEU A 103 1.96 12.11 1.84
CA LEU A 103 1.87 10.76 2.38
C LEU A 103 2.47 10.55 3.77
N THR A 104 2.09 9.43 4.38
CA THR A 104 2.76 8.83 5.54
C THR A 104 3.30 7.46 5.11
N TYR A 105 4.58 7.17 5.34
CA TYR A 105 5.22 5.88 5.06
C TYR A 105 5.69 5.21 6.35
N GLY A 106 5.43 3.91 6.50
CA GLY A 106 5.84 3.20 7.70
C GLY A 106 5.73 1.68 7.63
N LEU A 107 5.92 1.05 8.80
CA LEU A 107 5.86 -0.40 8.99
C LEU A 107 4.56 -0.79 9.70
N CYS A 108 4.00 -1.95 9.33
CA CYS A 108 2.85 -2.55 9.99
C CYS A 108 3.11 -4.06 10.19
N HIS A 109 3.52 -4.44 11.41
CA HIS A 109 3.89 -5.81 11.77
C HIS A 109 2.98 -6.31 12.91
N PRO A 110 1.69 -6.57 12.65
CA PRO A 110 0.76 -6.97 13.70
C PRO A 110 1.16 -8.32 14.33
N GLU A 111 1.02 -8.42 15.64
CA GLU A 111 1.27 -9.64 16.43
C GLU A 111 0.00 -10.16 17.14
N ILE A 112 -1.00 -9.29 17.26
CA ILE A 112 -2.30 -9.55 17.88
C ILE A 112 -3.38 -9.23 16.84
N GLU A 113 -4.47 -10.00 16.86
CA GLU A 113 -5.64 -9.70 16.03
C GLU A 113 -6.50 -8.60 16.68
N GLU A 114 -7.01 -7.68 15.87
CA GLU A 114 -8.01 -6.70 16.29
C GLU A 114 -9.37 -7.10 15.72
N SER A 115 -10.35 -7.14 16.62
CA SER A 115 -11.73 -7.52 16.32
C SER A 115 -12.52 -6.40 15.63
N ALA A 116 -12.21 -5.14 15.97
CA ALA A 116 -12.82 -3.96 15.41
C ALA A 116 -12.36 -3.74 13.96
N PHE A 117 -13.23 -3.13 13.17
CA PHE A 117 -12.86 -2.64 11.85
C PHE A 117 -12.17 -1.28 12.00
N PHE A 118 -11.32 -0.94 11.04
CA PHE A 118 -10.66 0.34 10.92
C PHE A 118 -11.07 1.02 9.61
N ALA A 119 -11.28 2.33 9.63
CA ALA A 119 -11.47 3.13 8.44
C ALA A 119 -10.60 4.38 8.50
N ASN A 120 -9.73 4.55 7.50
CA ASN A 120 -8.91 5.75 7.37
C ASN A 120 -9.68 6.81 6.57
N ASN A 121 -10.23 7.82 7.24
CA ASN A 121 -10.98 8.88 6.55
C ASN A 121 -10.08 10.02 6.05
N ASP A 122 -8.77 9.92 6.26
CA ASP A 122 -7.78 10.91 5.81
C ASP A 122 -7.15 10.53 4.47
N ALA A 123 -7.05 9.23 4.15
CA ALA A 123 -6.24 8.77 3.03
C ALA A 123 -6.74 7.45 2.44
N ASP A 124 -6.43 7.22 1.16
CA ASP A 124 -6.36 5.86 0.64
C ASP A 124 -5.13 5.18 1.26
N GLU A 125 -5.21 3.88 1.55
CA GLU A 125 -4.09 3.14 2.11
C GLU A 125 -3.55 2.15 1.08
N LEU A 126 -2.25 2.20 0.82
CA LEU A 126 -1.53 1.16 0.10
C LEU A 126 -0.69 0.37 1.09
N PHE A 127 -0.77 -0.95 1.01
CA PHE A 127 0.11 -1.85 1.74
C PHE A 127 0.89 -2.73 0.77
N PHE A 128 2.07 -3.15 1.20
CA PHE A 128 2.81 -4.22 0.56
C PHE A 128 3.13 -5.29 1.60
N LEU A 129 2.61 -6.51 1.38
CA LEU A 129 2.80 -7.67 2.24
C LEU A 129 4.10 -8.38 1.87
N ARG A 130 5.17 -8.14 2.64
CA ARG A 130 6.48 -8.76 2.38
C ARG A 130 6.51 -10.22 2.82
N ASP A 131 5.99 -10.52 4.01
CA ASP A 131 5.97 -11.85 4.60
C ASP A 131 4.60 -12.19 5.15
N GLY A 132 4.26 -13.49 5.18
CA GLY A 132 3.03 -14.01 5.77
C GLY A 132 1.87 -14.10 4.77
N GLN A 133 0.69 -14.36 5.33
CA GLN A 133 -0.58 -14.41 4.65
C GLN A 133 -1.62 -13.77 5.57
N ILE A 134 -2.53 -12.97 5.02
CA ILE A 134 -3.61 -12.32 5.76
C ILE A 134 -4.93 -12.47 4.99
N GLU A 135 -6.05 -12.53 5.69
CA GLU A 135 -7.35 -12.30 5.09
C GLU A 135 -7.82 -10.89 5.45
N LEU A 136 -8.09 -10.09 4.42
CA LEU A 136 -8.66 -8.75 4.54
C LEU A 136 -10.17 -8.89 4.44
N GLN A 137 -10.90 -8.58 5.50
CA GLN A 137 -12.36 -8.42 5.47
C GLN A 137 -12.69 -6.93 5.39
N SER A 138 -13.60 -6.54 4.51
CA SER A 138 -13.95 -5.14 4.27
C SER A 138 -15.44 -4.96 4.02
N LEU A 139 -15.88 -3.71 3.92
CA LEU A 139 -17.22 -3.36 3.48
C LEU A 139 -17.65 -4.02 2.16
N PHE A 140 -16.71 -4.32 1.27
CA PHE A 140 -17.00 -4.86 -0.06
C PHE A 140 -16.75 -6.37 -0.18
N GLY A 141 -16.34 -7.02 0.91
CA GLY A 141 -16.12 -8.46 0.97
C GLY A 141 -14.71 -8.77 1.42
N LYS A 142 -14.23 -9.95 1.07
CA LYS A 142 -12.94 -10.45 1.56
C LYS A 142 -11.89 -10.67 0.48
N LEU A 143 -10.62 -10.54 0.85
CA LEU A 143 -9.45 -10.76 0.00
C LEU A 143 -8.44 -11.64 0.72
N SER A 144 -8.06 -12.75 0.08
CA SER A 144 -6.92 -13.58 0.53
C SER A 144 -5.61 -13.02 -0.02
N LEU A 145 -4.74 -12.59 0.89
CA LEU A 145 -3.50 -11.89 0.59
C LEU A 145 -2.30 -12.70 1.05
N VAL A 146 -1.28 -12.81 0.20
CA VAL A 146 -0.05 -13.57 0.46
C VAL A 146 1.18 -12.69 0.23
N ALA A 147 2.33 -13.13 0.72
CA ALA A 147 3.60 -12.47 0.46
C ALA A 147 3.79 -12.08 -1.02
N GLY A 148 4.24 -10.85 -1.24
CA GLY A 148 4.36 -10.20 -2.55
C GLY A 148 3.10 -9.46 -3.00
N ASP A 149 2.00 -9.51 -2.27
CA ASP A 149 0.81 -8.72 -2.62
C ASP A 149 0.96 -7.25 -2.23
N TYR A 150 0.72 -6.38 -3.21
CA TYR A 150 0.20 -5.05 -2.93
C TYR A 150 -1.30 -5.11 -2.74
N PHE A 151 -1.83 -4.30 -1.86
CA PHE A 151 -3.26 -4.08 -1.77
C PHE A 151 -3.58 -2.64 -1.40
N ILE A 152 -4.62 -2.12 -2.04
CA ILE A 152 -5.10 -0.75 -1.85
C ILE A 152 -6.48 -0.81 -1.20
N ILE A 153 -6.65 -0.03 -0.14
CA ILE A 153 -7.90 0.13 0.59
C ILE A 153 -8.37 1.58 0.40
N PRO A 154 -9.54 1.82 -0.20
CA PRO A 154 -10.05 3.16 -0.40
C PRO A 154 -10.30 3.88 0.93
N ARG A 155 -10.06 5.19 0.93
CA ARG A 155 -10.39 6.11 2.03
C ARG A 155 -11.79 5.84 2.54
N SER A 156 -11.92 5.78 3.85
CA SER A 156 -13.15 5.54 4.61
C SER A 156 -13.78 4.15 4.41
N CYS A 157 -13.15 3.23 3.68
CA CYS A 157 -13.61 1.84 3.59
C CYS A 157 -13.27 1.10 4.90
N PRO A 158 -14.25 0.65 5.71
CA PRO A 158 -13.96 -0.11 6.90
C PRO A 158 -13.39 -1.50 6.56
N TYR A 159 -12.33 -1.89 7.24
CA TYR A 159 -11.68 -3.19 7.08
C TYR A 159 -11.03 -3.73 8.36
N ARG A 160 -10.75 -5.03 8.39
CA ARG A 160 -9.88 -5.68 9.39
C ARG A 160 -9.04 -6.79 8.76
N PHE A 161 -8.00 -7.20 9.48
CA PHE A 161 -7.16 -8.34 9.10
C PHE A 161 -7.32 -9.50 10.07
N SER A 162 -7.37 -10.73 9.54
CA SER A 162 -7.20 -11.97 10.30
C SER A 162 -5.97 -12.75 9.79
N GLY A 163 -5.43 -13.64 10.64
CA GLY A 163 -4.22 -14.42 10.33
C GLY A 163 -2.93 -13.59 10.28
N SER A 164 -2.96 -12.35 10.77
CA SER A 164 -1.92 -11.35 10.51
C SER A 164 -0.69 -11.41 11.40
N LYS A 165 -0.63 -12.34 12.37
CA LYS A 165 0.47 -12.44 13.34
C LYS A 165 1.87 -12.59 12.72
N GLN A 166 1.97 -13.20 11.55
CA GLN A 166 3.24 -13.36 10.81
C GLN A 166 3.41 -12.32 9.71
N ALA A 167 2.43 -11.43 9.52
CA ALA A 167 2.46 -10.43 8.49
C ALA A 167 3.59 -9.43 8.77
N ARG A 168 4.33 -9.10 7.72
CA ARG A 168 5.29 -8.00 7.74
C ARG A 168 5.01 -7.12 6.55
N MET A 169 4.52 -5.90 6.80
CA MET A 169 4.07 -4.99 5.77
C MET A 169 4.76 -3.64 5.89
N ILE A 170 4.93 -2.98 4.74
CA ILE A 170 4.98 -1.51 4.71
C ILE A 170 3.59 -0.97 4.40
N PHE A 171 3.32 0.24 4.87
CA PHE A 171 2.10 0.97 4.52
C PHE A 171 2.42 2.37 4.02
N VAL A 172 1.56 2.88 3.16
CA VAL A 172 1.52 4.25 2.66
C VAL A 172 0.11 4.77 2.88
N GLU A 173 -0.05 5.81 3.71
CA GLU A 173 -1.27 6.61 3.73
C GLU A 173 -1.15 7.69 2.66
N ALA A 174 -1.93 7.59 1.59
CA ALA A 174 -1.92 8.51 0.46
C ALA A 174 -3.02 9.57 0.59
N ARG A 175 -2.65 10.80 0.99
CA ARG A 175 -3.62 11.89 1.28
C ARG A 175 -4.31 12.44 0.04
N GLU A 176 -3.72 12.28 -1.13
CA GLU A 176 -4.33 12.64 -2.42
C GLU A 176 -4.78 11.41 -3.23
N GLY A 177 -4.89 10.27 -2.54
CA GLY A 177 -5.27 9.00 -3.13
C GLY A 177 -4.12 8.26 -3.81
N VAL A 178 -4.37 7.00 -4.14
CA VAL A 178 -3.41 6.11 -4.81
C VAL A 178 -4.15 5.14 -5.72
N GLY A 179 -3.57 4.84 -6.89
CA GLY A 179 -4.20 3.92 -7.80
C GLY A 179 -3.35 3.59 -9.02
N ILE A 180 -4.06 3.10 -10.04
CA ILE A 180 -3.45 2.76 -11.32
C ILE A 180 -3.03 4.06 -12.02
N PRO A 181 -1.77 4.17 -12.46
CA PRO A 181 -1.30 5.33 -13.19
C PRO A 181 -2.11 5.58 -14.48
N SER A 182 -2.46 6.83 -14.73
CA SER A 182 -3.26 7.23 -15.89
C SER A 182 -2.62 6.82 -17.23
N GLU A 183 -1.30 6.75 -17.28
CA GLU A 183 -0.56 6.31 -18.46
C GLU A 183 -0.79 4.83 -18.81
N PHE A 184 -1.28 4.01 -17.89
CA PHE A 184 -1.58 2.61 -18.13
C PHE A 184 -3.02 2.38 -18.60
N ILE A 185 -3.87 3.41 -18.58
CA ILE A 185 -5.28 3.33 -18.94
C ILE A 185 -5.51 4.09 -20.25
N ASN A 186 -6.32 3.54 -21.15
CA ASN A 186 -6.77 4.26 -22.35
C ASN A 186 -7.95 5.19 -22.04
N ASP A 187 -8.38 5.96 -23.04
CA ASP A 187 -9.52 6.88 -22.95
C ASP A 187 -10.87 6.19 -22.70
N ARG A 188 -10.93 4.86 -22.81
CA ARG A 188 -12.12 4.03 -22.54
C ARG A 188 -12.09 3.34 -21.18
N GLY A 189 -11.10 3.62 -20.34
CA GLY A 189 -10.98 3.05 -18.99
C GLY A 189 -10.40 1.63 -18.94
N GLN A 190 -9.93 1.10 -20.07
CA GLN A 190 -9.29 -0.22 -20.15
C GLN A 190 -7.77 -0.07 -20.08
N PHE A 191 -7.07 -1.08 -19.54
CA PHE A 191 -5.62 -1.07 -19.55
C PHE A 191 -5.05 -1.14 -20.97
N LYS A 192 -3.96 -0.39 -21.18
CA LYS A 192 -3.19 -0.46 -22.42
C LYS A 192 -2.44 -1.78 -22.49
N MET A 193 -2.23 -2.29 -23.70
CA MET A 193 -1.55 -3.58 -23.93
C MET A 193 -0.08 -3.59 -23.50
N ASP A 194 0.54 -2.42 -23.31
CA ASP A 194 1.91 -2.23 -22.86
C ASP A 194 2.02 -1.79 -21.38
N ALA A 195 0.89 -1.77 -20.67
CA ALA A 195 0.87 -1.66 -19.21
C ALA A 195 1.56 -2.90 -18.60
N PRO A 196 2.18 -2.76 -17.41
CA PRO A 196 2.91 -3.87 -16.78
C PRO A 196 1.99 -4.93 -16.16
N TYR A 197 0.68 -4.84 -16.35
CA TYR A 197 -0.30 -5.80 -15.86
C TYR A 197 -1.62 -5.64 -16.63
N SER A 198 -2.52 -6.62 -16.50
CA SER A 198 -3.87 -6.58 -17.06
C SER A 198 -4.93 -6.59 -15.95
N GLU A 199 -6.20 -6.37 -16.28
CA GLU A 199 -7.31 -6.43 -15.31
C GLU A 199 -7.44 -7.82 -14.67
N ARG A 200 -6.83 -8.85 -15.29
CA ARG A 200 -6.79 -10.24 -14.81
C ARG A 200 -5.70 -10.47 -13.77
N SER A 201 -4.70 -9.61 -13.72
CA SER A 201 -3.62 -9.67 -12.72
C SER A 201 -4.12 -9.31 -11.31
N PHE A 202 -5.27 -8.64 -11.22
CA PHE A 202 -5.80 -8.14 -9.95
C PHE A 202 -6.75 -9.12 -9.28
N LYS A 203 -6.57 -9.26 -7.97
CA LYS A 203 -7.53 -9.83 -7.04
C LYS A 203 -8.55 -8.76 -6.66
N THR A 204 -9.82 -9.15 -6.63
CA THR A 204 -10.92 -8.29 -6.17
C THR A 204 -11.70 -8.99 -5.08
N PRO A 205 -12.49 -8.26 -4.28
CA PRO A 205 -13.18 -8.85 -3.15
C PRO A 205 -14.10 -10.00 -3.59
N GLU A 206 -14.10 -11.05 -2.79
CA GLU A 206 -15.06 -12.14 -2.86
C GLU A 206 -16.22 -11.86 -1.89
N TRP A 207 -17.40 -12.40 -2.19
CA TRP A 207 -18.55 -12.29 -1.31
C TRP A 207 -18.27 -12.95 0.05
N ASP A 208 -18.39 -12.17 1.13
CA ASP A 208 -18.14 -12.65 2.49
C ASP A 208 -19.48 -12.91 3.20
N ALA A 209 -20.06 -14.09 2.98
CA ALA A 209 -21.34 -14.46 3.58
C ALA A 209 -21.28 -14.45 5.12
N GLU A 210 -20.14 -14.81 5.72
CA GLU A 210 -19.97 -14.81 7.18
C GLU A 210 -20.09 -13.40 7.75
N LEU A 211 -19.54 -12.39 7.06
CA LEU A 211 -19.69 -11.00 7.46
C LEU A 211 -21.06 -10.43 7.08
N PHE A 212 -21.56 -10.71 5.87
CA PHE A 212 -22.72 -10.03 5.30
C PHE A 212 -24.07 -10.59 5.72
N GLU A 213 -24.11 -11.80 6.28
CA GLU A 213 -25.35 -12.42 6.75
C GLU A 213 -25.45 -12.47 8.28
N SER A 214 -24.34 -12.22 8.97
CA SER A 214 -24.25 -12.22 10.43
C SER A 214 -25.12 -11.13 11.08
N ASP A 215 -25.65 -11.44 12.26
CA ASP A 215 -26.34 -10.50 13.15
C ASP A 215 -25.41 -9.93 14.25
N GLN A 216 -24.12 -10.27 14.21
CA GLN A 216 -23.16 -9.83 15.22
C GLN A 216 -22.92 -8.31 15.13
N ALA A 217 -23.11 -7.62 16.25
CA ALA A 217 -22.72 -6.24 16.43
C ALA A 217 -21.22 -6.02 16.15
N CYS A 218 -20.87 -4.83 15.67
CA CYS A 218 -19.48 -4.50 15.34
C CYS A 218 -19.08 -3.12 15.90
N ALA A 219 -17.77 -2.90 15.97
CA ALA A 219 -17.19 -1.60 16.23
C ALA A 219 -16.31 -1.18 15.05
N ILE A 220 -16.29 0.12 14.76
CA ILE A 220 -15.44 0.72 13.73
C ILE A 220 -14.62 1.83 14.37
N ILE A 221 -13.30 1.74 14.27
CA ILE A 221 -12.35 2.78 14.63
C ILE A 221 -12.09 3.62 13.38
N ARG A 222 -12.35 4.92 13.48
CA ARG A 222 -12.18 5.87 12.38
C ARG A 222 -11.06 6.83 12.68
N LYS A 223 -10.15 7.01 11.72
CA LYS A 223 -9.15 8.08 11.72
C LYS A 223 -9.67 9.26 10.92
N ARG A 224 -9.67 10.47 11.48
CA ARG A 224 -9.91 11.72 10.76
C ARG A 224 -9.11 12.86 11.37
N SER A 225 -8.40 13.60 10.54
CA SER A 225 -7.50 14.68 10.94
C SER A 225 -6.53 14.22 12.04
N GLU A 226 -5.97 13.02 11.85
CA GLU A 226 -5.05 12.36 12.80
C GLU A 226 -5.66 12.06 14.20
N GLN A 227 -6.99 12.23 14.36
CA GLN A 227 -7.73 11.85 15.55
C GLN A 227 -8.50 10.55 15.33
N TYR A 228 -8.70 9.79 16.40
CA TYR A 228 -9.28 8.47 16.35
C TYR A 228 -10.53 8.38 17.20
N THR A 229 -11.61 7.85 16.62
CA THR A 229 -12.89 7.62 17.31
C THR A 229 -13.32 6.19 17.09
N ARG A 230 -13.61 5.46 18.15
CA ARG A 230 -14.28 4.16 18.08
C ARG A 230 -15.78 4.38 18.15
N THR A 231 -16.51 3.77 17.24
CA THR A 231 -17.97 3.83 17.19
C THR A 231 -18.55 2.43 17.27
N PHE A 232 -19.53 2.23 18.14
CA PHE A 232 -20.19 0.96 18.36
C PHE A 232 -21.57 0.93 17.69
N TYR A 233 -21.91 -0.21 17.09
CA TYR A 233 -23.17 -0.43 16.42
C TYR A 233 -23.95 -1.52 17.14
N SER A 234 -25.25 -1.30 17.40
CA SER A 234 -26.12 -2.30 18.03
C SER A 234 -26.41 -3.51 17.14
N LYS A 235 -26.13 -3.38 15.84
CA LYS A 235 -26.31 -4.40 14.80
C LYS A 235 -25.09 -4.45 13.89
N ASN A 236 -25.01 -5.47 13.06
CA ASN A 236 -23.97 -5.58 12.05
C ASN A 236 -24.08 -4.46 11.00
N TYR A 237 -23.07 -3.57 10.94
CA TYR A 237 -22.95 -2.50 9.94
C TYR A 237 -22.87 -3.04 8.50
N PHE A 238 -22.36 -4.25 8.32
CA PHE A 238 -22.02 -4.85 7.03
C PHE A 238 -23.13 -5.72 6.45
N LYS A 239 -24.22 -5.97 7.19
CA LYS A 239 -25.27 -6.89 6.77
C LYS A 239 -25.95 -6.38 5.49
N MET A 240 -25.78 -7.08 4.36
CA MET A 240 -26.20 -6.59 3.05
C MET A 240 -26.69 -7.69 2.12
N SER A 241 -27.53 -7.32 1.17
CA SER A 241 -28.05 -8.23 0.13
C SER A 241 -27.24 -8.18 -1.17
N GLY A 242 -26.49 -7.10 -1.43
CA GLY A 242 -25.69 -6.95 -2.63
C GLY A 242 -25.00 -5.58 -2.69
N TRP A 243 -24.07 -5.45 -3.63
CA TRP A 243 -23.43 -4.18 -3.97
C TRP A 243 -22.88 -4.21 -5.40
N ASP A 244 -22.72 -3.04 -6.00
CA ASP A 244 -22.04 -2.89 -7.28
C ASP A 244 -21.35 -1.53 -7.42
N GLY A 245 -20.38 -1.45 -8.33
CA GLY A 245 -19.66 -0.21 -8.62
C GLY A 245 -18.18 -0.36 -8.87
N PHE A 246 -17.48 0.76 -8.74
CA PHE A 246 -16.06 0.93 -9.03
C PHE A 246 -15.21 1.14 -7.79
N VAL A 247 -15.78 1.40 -6.61
CA VAL A 247 -15.03 1.69 -5.39
C VAL A 247 -14.97 0.49 -4.46
N TYR A 248 -13.83 -0.18 -4.37
CA TYR A 248 -13.60 -1.34 -3.51
C TYR A 248 -12.08 -1.60 -3.31
N PRO A 249 -11.67 -2.33 -2.27
CA PRO A 249 -10.29 -2.78 -2.11
C PRO A 249 -9.86 -3.75 -3.20
N PHE A 250 -8.61 -3.68 -3.64
CA PHE A 250 -8.06 -4.62 -4.62
C PHE A 250 -6.59 -4.94 -4.33
N ALA A 251 -6.09 -6.02 -4.90
CA ALA A 251 -4.72 -6.45 -4.71
C ALA A 251 -4.08 -6.99 -6.01
N ILE A 252 -2.76 -6.99 -6.08
CA ILE A 252 -1.96 -7.60 -7.15
C ILE A 252 -0.66 -8.15 -6.55
N ASN A 253 -0.24 -9.33 -6.97
CA ASN A 253 1.02 -9.90 -6.53
C ASN A 253 2.17 -9.44 -7.42
N LEU A 254 3.38 -9.27 -6.86
CA LEU A 254 4.60 -8.98 -7.63
C LEU A 254 4.81 -9.93 -8.82
N LYS A 255 4.44 -11.21 -8.69
CA LYS A 255 4.58 -12.21 -9.76
C LYS A 255 3.64 -11.95 -10.96
N ASP A 256 2.58 -11.17 -10.76
CA ASP A 256 1.55 -10.87 -11.76
C ASP A 256 1.82 -9.53 -12.48
N ILE A 257 2.95 -8.88 -12.16
CA ILE A 257 3.48 -7.67 -12.80
C ILE A 257 4.60 -8.06 -13.78
N GLN A 258 4.54 -7.56 -15.01
CA GLN A 258 5.49 -7.81 -16.07
C GLN A 258 6.61 -6.75 -16.06
N PRO A 259 7.87 -7.12 -15.76
CA PRO A 259 8.98 -6.18 -15.85
C PRO A 259 9.31 -5.84 -17.31
N LYS A 260 9.66 -4.57 -17.54
CA LYS A 260 10.20 -4.11 -18.83
C LYS A 260 11.72 -4.34 -18.89
N THR A 261 12.21 -4.68 -20.08
CA THR A 261 13.63 -4.81 -20.40
C THR A 261 13.96 -3.98 -21.64
N GLY A 262 15.22 -3.58 -21.79
CA GLY A 262 15.67 -2.68 -22.83
C GLY A 262 17.00 -3.09 -23.41
N ARG A 263 17.37 -2.47 -24.54
CA ARG A 263 18.70 -2.64 -25.13
C ARG A 263 19.78 -2.13 -24.17
N VAL A 264 19.48 -1.05 -23.46
CA VAL A 264 20.31 -0.40 -22.44
C VAL A 264 19.45 -0.10 -21.21
N HIS A 265 20.11 0.23 -20.10
CA HIS A 265 19.47 0.37 -18.80
C HIS A 265 18.32 1.38 -18.84
N LEU A 266 17.11 0.88 -18.58
CA LEU A 266 15.91 1.71 -18.52
C LEU A 266 15.89 2.51 -17.21
N PRO A 267 15.36 3.74 -17.21
CA PRO A 267 15.20 4.51 -15.97
C PRO A 267 14.21 3.80 -15.02
N PRO A 268 14.27 4.08 -13.70
CA PRO A 268 13.38 3.49 -12.71
C PRO A 268 11.89 3.61 -13.03
N SER A 269 11.47 4.69 -13.70
CA SER A 269 10.09 4.88 -14.16
C SER A 269 9.53 3.75 -15.03
N SER A 270 10.39 2.94 -15.68
CA SER A 270 9.98 1.73 -16.39
C SER A 270 9.44 0.62 -15.47
N HIS A 271 9.66 0.74 -14.16
CA HIS A 271 9.19 -0.15 -13.09
C HIS A 271 7.94 0.36 -12.36
N LEU A 272 7.32 1.44 -12.84
CA LEU A 272 6.12 2.03 -12.24
C LEU A 272 5.00 1.00 -12.07
N THR A 273 4.43 0.95 -10.88
CA THR A 273 3.32 0.05 -10.48
C THR A 273 2.09 0.84 -10.06
N PHE A 274 2.24 1.82 -9.17
CA PHE A 274 1.13 2.69 -8.76
C PHE A 274 1.60 4.14 -8.68
N SER A 275 0.66 5.08 -8.68
CA SER A 275 0.95 6.47 -8.38
C SER A 275 -0.16 7.07 -7.51
N GLY A 276 0.21 8.11 -6.77
CA GLY A 276 -0.71 8.95 -6.02
C GLY A 276 -0.32 10.42 -6.15
N GLY A 277 -1.13 11.32 -5.62
CA GLY A 277 -0.81 12.75 -5.66
C GLY A 277 0.46 13.03 -4.86
N GLY A 278 1.57 13.31 -5.56
CA GLY A 278 2.88 13.60 -4.96
C GLY A 278 3.85 12.42 -4.80
N PHE A 279 3.52 11.21 -5.28
CA PHE A 279 4.44 10.06 -5.20
C PHE A 279 4.20 8.98 -6.27
N ALA A 280 5.21 8.13 -6.47
CA ALA A 280 5.17 6.97 -7.34
C ALA A 280 5.64 5.71 -6.60
N VAL A 281 5.04 4.56 -6.92
CA VAL A 281 5.43 3.25 -6.40
C VAL A 281 5.97 2.41 -7.54
N MET A 282 7.17 1.87 -7.38
CA MET A 282 7.85 1.09 -8.42
C MET A 282 8.22 -0.30 -7.89
N SER A 283 8.13 -1.31 -8.76
CA SER A 283 8.47 -2.70 -8.46
C SER A 283 9.66 -3.14 -9.29
N PHE A 284 10.81 -3.29 -8.66
CA PHE A 284 11.97 -3.94 -9.25
C PHE A 284 11.77 -5.45 -9.14
N LEU A 285 11.76 -6.14 -10.27
CA LEU A 285 11.42 -7.55 -10.38
C LEU A 285 12.51 -8.34 -11.12
N PRO A 286 12.58 -9.67 -10.90
CA PRO A 286 13.43 -10.57 -11.64
C PRO A 286 13.17 -10.47 -13.14
N ARG A 287 14.23 -10.30 -13.92
CA ARG A 287 14.13 -10.11 -15.38
C ARG A 287 15.45 -10.39 -16.08
N LEU A 288 15.38 -10.52 -17.39
CA LEU A 288 16.54 -10.36 -18.26
C LEU A 288 17.01 -8.91 -18.23
N LEU A 289 18.31 -8.74 -18.08
CA LEU A 289 18.97 -7.45 -18.09
C LEU A 289 19.24 -6.99 -19.53
N ASP A 290 19.97 -5.89 -19.63
CA ASP A 290 20.25 -5.17 -20.87
C ASP A 290 20.96 -6.05 -21.90
N PHE A 291 20.44 -6.04 -23.14
CA PHE A 291 20.90 -6.96 -24.18
C PHE A 291 21.95 -6.38 -25.14
N ASP A 292 22.35 -5.12 -25.00
CA ASP A 292 23.55 -4.60 -25.66
C ASP A 292 24.82 -5.11 -24.97
N GLU A 293 25.82 -5.52 -25.74
CA GLU A 293 27.08 -6.04 -25.21
C GLU A 293 27.88 -4.99 -24.40
N GLN A 294 27.67 -3.70 -24.69
CA GLN A 294 28.33 -2.58 -24.00
C GLN A 294 27.42 -1.91 -22.96
N ALA A 295 26.23 -2.47 -22.67
CA ALA A 295 25.37 -1.94 -21.64
C ALA A 295 26.03 -2.05 -20.25
N ILE A 296 25.69 -1.10 -19.38
CA ILE A 296 25.95 -1.18 -17.93
C ILE A 296 24.63 -1.54 -17.26
N PRO A 297 24.40 -2.81 -16.84
CA PRO A 297 23.13 -3.23 -16.28
C PRO A 297 22.80 -2.70 -14.90
N CYS A 298 23.82 -2.29 -14.15
CA CYS A 298 23.62 -1.65 -12.86
C CYS A 298 23.11 -0.20 -13.06
N PRO A 299 22.27 0.34 -12.15
CA PRO A 299 21.83 1.72 -12.23
C PRO A 299 23.00 2.71 -12.28
N PHE A 300 22.78 3.83 -12.96
CA PHE A 300 23.74 4.93 -12.99
C PHE A 300 23.80 5.65 -11.63
N TYR A 301 24.96 6.25 -11.34
CA TYR A 301 25.04 7.24 -10.27
C TYR A 301 24.16 8.43 -10.62
N HIS A 302 23.34 8.89 -9.68
CA HIS A 302 22.44 10.00 -9.91
C HIS A 302 22.11 10.80 -8.66
N SER A 303 21.47 11.94 -8.90
CA SER A 303 20.84 12.77 -7.89
C SER A 303 19.44 13.07 -8.36
N SER A 304 18.45 12.53 -7.65
CA SER A 304 17.05 12.89 -7.87
C SER A 304 16.78 14.23 -7.19
N VAL A 305 17.00 15.33 -7.91
CA VAL A 305 16.94 16.69 -7.35
C VAL A 305 15.53 17.18 -6.99
N HIS A 306 14.50 16.40 -7.34
CA HIS A 306 13.10 16.67 -6.98
C HIS A 306 12.42 15.48 -6.30
N CYS A 307 13.13 14.38 -6.02
CA CYS A 307 12.55 13.19 -5.42
C CYS A 307 13.37 12.72 -4.23
N ASP A 308 12.69 12.37 -3.16
CA ASP A 308 13.22 11.47 -2.14
C ASP A 308 12.85 10.02 -2.52
N GLU A 309 13.74 9.07 -2.27
CA GLU A 309 13.54 7.66 -2.64
C GLU A 309 13.58 6.76 -1.42
N LEU A 310 12.51 6.00 -1.18
CA LEU A 310 12.45 4.94 -0.17
C LEU A 310 12.38 3.58 -0.85
N LEU A 311 13.43 2.76 -0.70
CA LEU A 311 13.53 1.45 -1.36
C LEU A 311 13.56 0.32 -0.32
N LEU A 312 12.49 -0.47 -0.28
CA LEU A 312 12.38 -1.71 0.48
C LEU A 312 12.96 -2.88 -0.32
N TYR A 313 13.90 -3.60 0.29
CA TYR A 313 14.50 -4.80 -0.24
C TYR A 313 13.72 -6.05 0.17
N VAL A 314 13.20 -6.80 -0.81
CA VAL A 314 12.25 -7.90 -0.58
C VAL A 314 12.91 -9.27 -0.64
N SER A 315 13.58 -9.59 -1.76
CA SER A 315 14.24 -10.88 -1.95
C SER A 315 15.28 -10.81 -3.09
N GLY A 316 16.04 -11.89 -3.27
CA GLY A 316 17.09 -12.00 -4.29
C GLY A 316 18.45 -11.45 -3.86
N ASN A 317 19.38 -11.40 -4.81
CA ASN A 317 20.73 -10.90 -4.60
C ASN A 317 20.80 -9.41 -4.98
N PHE A 318 20.98 -8.54 -3.99
CA PHE A 318 21.09 -7.08 -4.17
C PHE A 318 22.46 -6.68 -4.71
N THR A 319 22.76 -7.09 -5.95
CA THR A 319 24.10 -6.98 -6.54
C THR A 319 24.61 -5.54 -6.65
N SER A 320 23.75 -4.53 -6.65
CA SER A 320 24.20 -3.12 -6.66
C SER A 320 24.69 -2.62 -5.30
N ARG A 321 24.38 -3.31 -4.18
CA ARG A 321 24.64 -2.82 -2.82
C ARG A 321 25.23 -3.84 -1.83
N LYS A 322 26.19 -3.40 -1.03
CA LYS A 322 26.76 -4.14 0.12
C LYS A 322 26.02 -3.78 1.41
N GLY A 323 25.90 -4.74 2.34
CA GLY A 323 25.31 -4.52 3.68
C GLY A 323 23.80 -4.31 3.69
N ILE A 324 23.12 -4.68 2.60
CA ILE A 324 21.68 -4.64 2.45
C ILE A 324 21.14 -6.07 2.47
N ASP A 325 20.20 -6.33 3.38
CA ASP A 325 19.53 -7.61 3.53
C ASP A 325 18.02 -7.49 3.29
N LYS A 326 17.33 -8.63 3.18
CA LYS A 326 15.86 -8.70 3.16
C LYS A 326 15.26 -7.87 4.31
N GLY A 327 14.30 -7.01 3.99
CA GLY A 327 13.66 -6.11 4.94
C GLY A 327 14.45 -4.83 5.23
N SER A 328 15.59 -4.61 4.57
CA SER A 328 16.24 -3.30 4.57
C SER A 328 15.38 -2.28 3.85
N ILE A 329 15.34 -1.05 4.35
CA ILE A 329 14.75 0.10 3.66
C ILE A 329 15.83 1.16 3.55
N SER A 330 16.24 1.52 2.34
CA SER A 330 17.12 2.67 2.16
C SER A 330 16.33 3.93 1.90
N TYR A 331 16.83 5.05 2.39
CA TYR A 331 16.33 6.39 2.10
C TYR A 331 17.43 7.21 1.43
N HIS A 332 17.13 7.71 0.23
CA HIS A 332 18.00 8.60 -0.53
C HIS A 332 17.31 9.95 -0.67
N PRO A 333 17.72 10.97 0.11
CA PRO A 333 17.08 12.28 0.05
C PRO A 333 17.42 12.99 -1.26
N SER A 334 16.51 13.88 -1.66
CA SER A 334 16.63 14.66 -2.86
C SER A 334 17.94 15.45 -2.93
N GLY A 335 18.56 15.43 -4.11
CA GLY A 335 19.79 16.16 -4.39
C GLY A 335 21.07 15.55 -3.81
N ILE A 336 21.00 14.45 -3.05
CA ILE A 336 22.20 13.73 -2.59
C ILE A 336 22.61 12.65 -3.60
N PRO A 337 23.84 12.69 -4.14
CA PRO A 337 24.33 11.67 -5.04
C PRO A 337 24.33 10.27 -4.41
N HIS A 338 23.80 9.32 -5.16
CA HIS A 338 23.79 7.92 -4.79
C HIS A 338 23.83 7.05 -6.05
N GLY A 339 23.97 5.74 -5.86
CA GLY A 339 24.15 4.78 -6.93
C GLY A 339 24.77 3.50 -6.40
N PRO A 340 25.32 2.66 -7.28
CA PRO A 340 25.93 1.40 -6.90
C PRO A 340 27.08 1.59 -5.92
N HIS A 341 27.36 0.57 -5.09
CA HIS A 341 28.56 0.59 -4.26
C HIS A 341 29.84 0.44 -5.12
N PRO A 342 31.00 0.88 -4.61
CA PRO A 342 32.27 0.81 -5.35
C PRO A 342 32.53 -0.57 -5.96
N GLY A 343 32.90 -0.58 -7.25
CA GLY A 343 33.14 -1.78 -8.04
C GLY A 343 31.90 -2.48 -8.60
N MET A 344 30.68 -2.22 -8.10
CA MET A 344 29.47 -2.89 -8.61
C MET A 344 29.05 -2.38 -9.99
N TYR A 345 29.36 -1.12 -10.32
CA TYR A 345 29.09 -0.55 -11.64
C TYR A 345 29.84 -1.31 -12.75
N GLU A 346 31.16 -1.47 -12.61
CA GLU A 346 31.99 -2.21 -13.57
C GLU A 346 31.68 -3.70 -13.59
N LYS A 347 31.50 -4.33 -12.41
CA LYS A 347 31.15 -5.76 -12.30
C LYS A 347 29.83 -6.14 -12.96
N SER A 348 28.95 -5.18 -13.22
CA SER A 348 27.67 -5.45 -13.85
C SER A 348 27.77 -5.71 -15.35
N ILE A 349 28.86 -5.30 -16.01
CA ILE A 349 29.06 -5.48 -17.44
C ILE A 349 28.96 -6.97 -17.79
N GLY A 350 28.08 -7.29 -18.74
CA GLY A 350 27.83 -8.65 -19.19
C GLY A 350 26.83 -9.45 -18.34
N ALA A 351 26.32 -8.92 -17.22
CA ALA A 351 25.25 -9.56 -16.46
C ALA A 351 23.99 -9.74 -17.33
N LYS A 352 23.36 -10.92 -17.25
CA LYS A 352 22.26 -11.32 -18.16
C LYS A 352 20.90 -11.36 -17.51
N SER A 353 20.83 -11.52 -16.19
CA SER A 353 19.58 -11.53 -15.45
C SER A 353 19.81 -11.06 -14.03
N THR A 354 18.71 -10.62 -13.39
CA THR A 354 18.66 -10.36 -11.95
C THR A 354 17.53 -11.16 -11.32
N ASP A 355 17.72 -11.59 -10.09
CA ASP A 355 16.70 -12.18 -9.21
C ASP A 355 16.20 -11.18 -8.15
N GLU A 356 16.68 -9.94 -8.20
CA GLU A 356 16.34 -8.89 -7.23
C GLU A 356 14.85 -8.54 -7.26
N GLN A 357 14.26 -8.51 -6.08
CA GLN A 357 12.95 -7.94 -5.81
C GLN A 357 13.07 -6.78 -4.82
N ALA A 358 12.61 -5.61 -5.23
CA ALA A 358 12.54 -4.43 -4.38
C ALA A 358 11.31 -3.57 -4.70
N VAL A 359 10.83 -2.85 -3.70
CA VAL A 359 9.67 -1.95 -3.79
C VAL A 359 10.12 -0.55 -3.44
N MET A 360 9.93 0.39 -4.35
CA MET A 360 10.33 1.78 -4.16
C MET A 360 9.13 2.69 -4.04
N VAL A 361 9.22 3.68 -3.18
CA VAL A 361 8.29 4.81 -3.07
C VAL A 361 9.09 6.09 -3.25
N ASP A 362 8.92 6.72 -4.40
CA ASP A 362 9.51 8.02 -4.71
C ASP A 362 8.51 9.11 -4.34
N THR A 363 8.96 10.15 -3.64
CA THR A 363 8.11 11.28 -3.26
C THR A 363 8.63 12.58 -3.83
N PHE A 364 7.72 13.38 -4.40
CA PHE A 364 8.08 14.66 -5.06
C PHE A 364 8.15 15.85 -4.10
N SER A 365 7.74 15.65 -2.85
CA SER A 365 7.97 16.57 -1.74
C SER A 365 8.97 15.94 -0.76
N PRO A 366 9.90 16.72 -0.18
CA PRO A 366 10.89 16.20 0.77
C PRO A 366 10.24 15.48 1.96
N LEU A 367 10.81 14.35 2.38
CA LEU A 367 10.32 13.61 3.53
C LEU A 367 10.88 14.16 4.84
N HIS A 368 10.03 14.16 5.85
CA HIS A 368 10.41 14.30 7.24
C HIS A 368 10.54 12.92 7.85
N LEU A 369 11.73 12.61 8.36
CA LEU A 369 11.95 11.37 9.10
C LEU A 369 11.46 11.50 10.54
N THR A 370 11.09 10.38 11.15
CA THR A 370 10.62 10.33 12.53
C THR A 370 11.72 9.92 13.52
N GLN A 371 11.58 10.31 14.79
CA GLN A 371 12.43 9.81 15.89
C GLN A 371 12.26 8.30 16.06
N GLU A 372 11.05 7.81 15.82
CA GLU A 372 10.69 6.41 15.84
C GLU A 372 11.49 5.58 14.82
N GLY A 373 11.68 6.12 13.61
CA GLY A 373 12.46 5.48 12.55
C GLY A 373 13.97 5.48 12.83
N GLU A 374 14.49 6.47 13.56
CA GLU A 374 15.90 6.55 13.94
C GLU A 374 16.37 5.33 14.75
N ALA A 375 15.51 4.76 15.59
CA ALA A 375 15.82 3.54 16.35
C ALA A 375 16.09 2.30 15.46
N LEU A 376 15.67 2.34 14.20
CA LEU A 376 15.88 1.27 13.21
C LEU A 376 17.04 1.56 12.26
N GLU A 377 17.67 2.74 12.38
CA GLU A 377 18.72 3.18 11.45
C GLU A 377 20.04 2.43 11.69
N ALA A 378 20.67 1.99 10.60
CA ALA A 378 22.05 1.53 10.59
C ALA A 378 22.98 2.76 10.45
N PRO A 379 23.73 3.14 11.51
CA PRO A 379 24.40 4.44 11.57
C PRO A 379 25.54 4.60 10.54
N ASP A 380 26.16 3.49 10.12
CA ASP A 380 27.33 3.51 9.23
C ASP A 380 26.98 3.55 7.74
N TYR A 381 25.70 3.49 7.38
CA TYR A 381 25.26 3.44 5.99
C TYR A 381 25.79 4.61 5.11
N PRO A 382 25.85 5.88 5.58
CA PRO A 382 26.45 6.96 4.79
C PRO A 382 27.90 6.70 4.37
N ASN A 383 28.65 5.96 5.19
CA ASN A 383 30.07 5.64 5.00
C ASN A 383 30.29 4.40 4.12
N SER A 384 29.23 3.67 3.75
CA SER A 384 29.34 2.41 3.00
C SER A 384 29.87 2.57 1.56
N TRP A 385 29.98 3.79 1.05
CA TRP A 385 30.58 4.09 -0.27
C TRP A 385 32.09 4.35 -0.22
N ARG A 386 32.74 4.26 0.95
CA ARG A 386 34.20 4.37 1.02
C ARG A 386 34.84 3.11 0.43
N GLU A 387 35.90 3.27 -0.35
CA GLU A 387 36.61 2.14 -0.99
C GLU A 387 37.21 1.17 0.04
N ASP A 388 37.59 1.67 1.22
CA ASP A 388 38.15 0.89 2.33
C ASP A 388 37.09 0.28 3.27
N ALA A 389 35.80 0.49 3.01
CA ALA A 389 34.73 -0.13 3.80
C ALA A 389 34.60 -1.62 3.38
N SER A 390 35.23 -2.50 4.17
CA SER A 390 35.17 -3.96 4.02
C SER A 390 33.80 -4.52 4.33
#